data_AF-A0A399WR15-F1
#
_entry.id   AF-A0A399WR15-F1
#
_cell.length_a   1.000
_cell.length_b   1.000
_cell.length_c   1.000
_cell.angle_alpha   90.00
_cell.angle_beta   90.00
_cell.angle_gamma   90.00
#
_symmetry.space_group_name_H-M   'P 1'
#
loop_
_entity.id
_entity.type
_entity.pdbx_description
1 polymer ?
#
loop_
_entity_poly.entity_id
_entity_poly.type
_entity_poly.pdbx_seq_one_letter_code
_entity_poly.pdbx_strand_id
1 'polypeptide(L)'
;MNNQRRSDRFFLSFMIILPLFLTVTNSAFVNAAENKTLTKEDRVAMGNHLFETKQCSYCHNSENIKKEQVPDLERWKELSSPVLWAAIMWNHVPEMVKAFTEAKKGIPKFENDELIYIFESLNTASEKHAQIKFTGNASRGSFLFSYLGCKVCHSINGEGGRVGPSLSGIAKNGGDVLRFASQLLSHAPYMCDKIEMQNMYWPMLQGNEIAHLFEYFKSVSNSVELRRSR
;
A
#
# COMPACT_ATOMS: atom_id res chain seq x y z
N MET A 1 -30.33 80.36 4.96
CA MET A 1 -29.05 80.95 4.52
C MET A 1 -28.40 80.00 3.53
N ASN A 2 -28.21 80.49 2.30
CA ASN A 2 -27.32 80.01 1.22
C ASN A 2 -27.38 78.55 0.75
N ASN A 3 -27.31 78.22 -0.54
CA ASN A 3 -27.40 78.95 -1.81
C ASN A 3 -27.27 77.87 -2.91
N GLN A 4 -28.04 77.98 -4.01
CA GLN A 4 -27.67 77.69 -5.41
C GLN A 4 -26.90 76.37 -5.75
N ARG A 5 -27.13 75.63 -6.84
CA ARG A 5 -27.77 75.92 -8.12
C ARG A 5 -27.88 74.59 -8.89
N ARG A 6 -28.90 74.53 -9.73
CA ARG A 6 -29.15 73.58 -10.81
C ARG A 6 -28.16 73.79 -11.96
N SER A 7 -27.65 72.72 -12.58
CA SER A 7 -27.29 72.58 -14.02
C SER A 7 -26.46 71.30 -14.18
N ASP A 8 -27.01 70.21 -14.71
CA ASP A 8 -27.08 69.88 -16.14
C ASP A 8 -26.06 68.78 -16.51
N ARG A 9 -26.60 67.56 -16.54
CA ARG A 9 -26.46 66.55 -17.60
C ARG A 9 -25.20 66.62 -18.48
N PHE A 10 -24.23 65.77 -18.13
CA PHE A 10 -23.43 65.04 -19.12
C PHE A 10 -23.70 63.55 -18.95
N PHE A 11 -24.46 62.97 -19.89
CA PHE A 11 -24.62 61.53 -20.04
C PHE A 11 -23.35 61.00 -20.74
N LEU A 12 -22.46 60.38 -19.97
CA LEU A 12 -21.39 59.53 -20.51
C LEU A 12 -21.79 58.07 -20.29
N SER A 13 -21.97 57.40 -21.41
CA SER A 13 -22.29 55.99 -21.58
C SER A 13 -21.27 55.12 -20.83
N PHE A 14 -21.72 54.34 -19.85
CA PHE A 14 -20.93 53.24 -19.29
C PHE A 14 -21.61 51.93 -19.66
N MET A 15 -21.02 51.23 -20.64
CA MET A 15 -21.33 49.84 -20.94
C MET A 15 -21.01 49.00 -19.70
N ILE A 16 -22.04 48.42 -19.09
CA ILE A 16 -21.90 47.41 -18.04
C ILE A 16 -21.41 46.13 -18.73
N ILE A 17 -20.11 45.85 -18.65
CA ILE A 17 -19.57 44.54 -19.01
C ILE A 17 -19.93 43.60 -17.86
N LEU A 18 -20.97 42.79 -18.06
CA LEU A 18 -21.34 41.70 -17.17
C LEU A 18 -20.26 40.60 -17.29
N PRO A 19 -19.54 40.21 -16.23
CA PRO A 19 -18.62 39.09 -16.33
C PRO A 19 -19.44 37.82 -16.50
N LEU A 20 -19.32 37.21 -17.68
CA LEU A 20 -19.82 35.88 -17.99
C LEU A 20 -19.07 34.89 -17.08
N PHE A 21 -19.64 34.58 -15.91
CA PHE A 21 -19.21 33.45 -15.10
C PHE A 21 -19.51 32.17 -15.89
N LEU A 22 -18.58 31.76 -16.73
CA LEU A 22 -18.48 30.40 -17.23
C LEU A 22 -18.25 29.52 -16.00
N THR A 23 -19.33 28.95 -15.48
CA THR A 23 -19.24 27.76 -14.65
C THR A 23 -18.67 26.67 -15.55
N VAL A 24 -17.34 26.49 -15.51
CA VAL A 24 -16.70 25.29 -16.02
C VAL A 24 -17.22 24.17 -15.14
N THR A 25 -18.30 23.53 -15.59
CA THR A 25 -18.79 22.30 -14.98
C THR A 25 -17.63 21.33 -15.00
N ASN A 26 -17.24 20.87 -13.81
CA ASN A 26 -16.07 20.03 -13.54
C ASN A 26 -16.13 18.62 -14.18
N SER A 27 -17.01 18.43 -15.16
CA SER A 27 -17.35 17.15 -15.79
C SER A 27 -16.46 16.84 -17.01
N ALA A 28 -15.70 17.82 -17.54
CA ALA A 28 -14.83 17.60 -18.69
C ALA A 28 -13.40 17.15 -18.31
N PHE A 29 -12.94 17.43 -17.07
CA PHE A 29 -11.65 16.92 -16.57
C PHE A 29 -11.74 15.49 -16.02
N VAL A 30 -12.93 15.04 -15.63
CA VAL A 30 -13.14 13.71 -15.03
C VAL A 30 -13.14 12.60 -16.08
N ASN A 31 -13.48 12.88 -17.34
CA ASN A 31 -13.74 11.84 -18.35
C ASN A 31 -12.58 11.53 -19.33
N ALA A 32 -11.39 12.11 -19.15
CA ALA A 32 -10.22 11.85 -20.01
C ALA A 32 -9.07 11.10 -19.33
N ALA A 33 -9.15 10.85 -18.02
CA ALA A 33 -8.11 10.18 -17.24
C ALA A 33 -8.25 8.65 -17.17
N GLU A 34 -9.32 8.08 -17.74
CA GLU A 34 -9.73 6.70 -17.41
C GLU A 34 -9.08 5.59 -18.26
N ASN A 35 -8.08 5.89 -19.11
CA ASN A 35 -7.39 4.80 -19.83
C ASN A 35 -5.96 5.10 -20.30
N LYS A 36 -5.15 5.78 -19.47
CA LYS A 36 -3.71 5.90 -19.73
C LYS A 36 -2.96 5.00 -18.75
N THR A 37 -2.29 3.97 -19.27
CA THR A 37 -1.29 3.21 -18.50
C THR A 37 -0.25 4.18 -17.94
N LEU A 38 -0.08 4.19 -16.62
CA LEU A 38 0.88 5.06 -15.94
C LEU A 38 2.31 4.76 -16.43
N THR A 39 3.05 5.81 -16.77
CA THR A 39 4.49 5.68 -17.09
C THR A 39 5.28 5.28 -15.84
N LYS A 40 6.54 4.85 -15.99
CA LYS A 40 7.38 4.52 -14.83
C LYS A 40 7.59 5.77 -13.96
N GLU A 41 7.77 6.91 -14.59
CA GLU A 41 7.92 8.21 -13.96
C GLU A 41 6.68 8.59 -13.16
N ASP A 42 5.48 8.41 -13.72
CA ASP A 42 4.21 8.65 -13.02
C ASP A 42 4.08 7.76 -11.78
N ARG A 43 4.43 6.47 -11.89
CA ARG A 43 4.36 5.51 -10.77
C ARG A 43 5.38 5.83 -9.68
N VAL A 44 6.60 6.22 -10.03
CA VAL A 44 7.61 6.69 -9.08
C VAL A 44 7.13 7.95 -8.34
N ALA A 45 6.55 8.91 -9.06
CA ALA A 45 6.02 10.13 -8.47
C ALA A 45 4.86 9.81 -7.50
N MET A 46 3.96 8.90 -7.90
CA MET A 46 2.89 8.40 -7.05
C MET A 46 3.43 7.69 -5.81
N GLY A 47 4.48 6.88 -5.95
CA GLY A 47 5.13 6.19 -4.84
C GLY A 47 5.70 7.14 -3.79
N ASN A 48 6.37 8.21 -4.23
CA ASN A 48 6.86 9.26 -3.33
C ASN A 48 5.71 9.97 -2.60
N HIS A 49 4.65 10.31 -3.32
CA HIS A 49 3.46 10.92 -2.73
C HIS A 49 2.79 9.98 -1.70
N LEU A 50 2.69 8.70 -2.00
CA LEU A 50 2.16 7.68 -1.08
C LEU A 50 3.04 7.53 0.16
N PHE A 51 4.36 7.55 0.01
CA PHE A 51 5.29 7.46 1.14
C PHE A 51 5.11 8.60 2.16
N GLU A 52 4.80 9.80 1.69
CA GLU A 52 4.50 10.96 2.55
C GLU A 52 3.09 10.89 3.14
N THR A 53 2.08 10.65 2.29
CA THR A 53 0.66 10.67 2.72
C THR A 53 0.29 9.51 3.63
N LYS A 54 0.92 8.34 3.45
CA LYS A 54 0.83 7.19 4.37
C LYS A 54 1.72 7.36 5.61
N GLN A 55 2.37 8.52 5.77
CA GLN A 55 3.19 8.92 6.91
C GLN A 55 4.45 8.05 7.14
N CYS A 56 4.93 7.35 6.12
CA CYS A 56 6.16 6.55 6.21
C CYS A 56 7.38 7.45 6.47
N SER A 57 7.40 8.64 5.86
CA SER A 57 8.48 9.64 6.03
C SER A 57 8.60 10.17 7.46
N TYR A 58 7.54 10.10 8.27
CA TYR A 58 7.56 10.54 9.67
C TYR A 58 8.60 9.81 10.51
N CYS A 59 8.91 8.55 10.17
CA CYS A 59 9.95 7.77 10.82
C CYS A 59 11.16 7.53 9.92
N HIS A 60 10.94 7.13 8.66
CA HIS A 60 12.01 6.67 7.78
C HIS A 60 12.86 7.78 7.15
N ASN A 61 12.41 9.05 7.21
CA ASN A 61 13.19 10.23 6.82
C ASN A 61 13.34 11.24 7.98
N SER A 62 13.18 10.77 9.23
CA SER A 62 13.17 11.64 10.40
C SER A 62 14.56 11.82 10.99
N GLU A 63 15.00 13.07 11.13
CA GLU A 63 16.23 13.40 11.87
C GLU A 63 16.07 13.14 13.38
N ASN A 64 14.83 13.05 13.86
CA ASN A 64 14.52 12.92 15.29
C ASN A 64 14.44 11.46 15.77
N ILE A 65 14.44 10.49 14.86
CA ILE A 65 14.43 9.07 15.22
C ILE A 65 15.80 8.48 14.95
N LYS A 66 16.36 7.80 15.95
CA LYS A 66 17.66 7.14 15.83
C LYS A 66 17.58 6.08 14.73
N LYS A 67 18.57 6.06 13.82
CA LYS A 67 18.64 5.11 12.70
C LYS A 67 18.65 3.64 13.16
N GLU A 68 19.02 3.37 14.40
CA GLU A 68 18.99 2.03 14.98
C GLU A 68 17.56 1.55 15.33
N GLN A 69 16.58 2.46 15.41
CA GLN A 69 15.17 2.16 15.75
C GLN A 69 14.28 2.00 14.51
N VAL A 70 14.76 2.39 13.34
CA VAL A 70 14.02 2.36 12.08
C VAL A 70 14.93 1.76 11.01
N PRO A 71 14.54 0.70 10.30
CA PRO A 71 15.38 0.13 9.26
C PRO A 71 15.82 1.19 8.25
N ASP A 72 17.13 1.31 8.03
CA ASP A 72 17.69 2.24 7.05
C ASP A 72 17.27 1.80 5.64
N LEU A 73 16.40 2.60 5.01
CA LEU A 73 15.90 2.33 3.68
C LEU A 73 16.99 2.45 2.62
N GLU A 74 18.15 3.06 2.91
CA GLU A 74 19.29 3.12 1.98
C GLU A 74 19.83 1.71 1.67
N ARG A 75 19.93 0.85 2.70
CA ARG A 75 20.27 -0.58 2.52
C ARG A 75 19.20 -1.35 1.76
N TRP A 76 17.96 -0.85 1.75
CA TRP A 76 16.84 -1.49 1.05
C TRP A 76 16.88 -1.19 -0.44
N LYS A 77 17.41 -0.01 -0.85
CA LYS A 77 17.66 0.32 -2.25
C LYS A 77 18.56 -0.74 -2.88
N GLU A 78 19.62 -1.14 -2.18
CA GLU A 78 20.56 -2.17 -2.65
C GLU A 78 19.91 -3.55 -2.87
N LEU A 79 18.84 -3.85 -2.14
CA LEU A 79 18.11 -5.11 -2.15
C LEU A 79 16.77 -4.95 -2.90
N SER A 80 16.81 -4.76 -4.23
CA SER A 80 15.60 -4.77 -5.08
C SER A 80 14.97 -6.16 -5.22
N SER A 81 14.45 -6.70 -4.12
CA SER A 81 13.72 -7.95 -4.09
C SER A 81 12.37 -7.75 -3.41
N PRO A 82 11.26 -7.81 -4.16
CA PRO A 82 9.89 -7.78 -3.61
C PRO A 82 9.67 -8.73 -2.44
N VAL A 83 10.29 -9.91 -2.52
CA VAL A 83 10.16 -10.97 -1.52
C VAL A 83 10.86 -10.58 -0.21
N LEU A 84 12.06 -10.01 -0.27
CA LEU A 84 12.74 -9.50 0.92
C LEU A 84 11.99 -8.32 1.51
N TRP A 85 11.49 -7.42 0.66
CA TRP A 85 10.72 -6.27 1.10
C TRP A 85 9.47 -6.69 1.87
N ALA A 86 8.73 -7.68 1.35
CA ALA A 86 7.59 -8.26 2.03
C ALA A 86 7.96 -8.90 3.39
N ALA A 87 9.08 -9.65 3.46
CA ALA A 87 9.54 -10.28 4.70
C ALA A 87 9.94 -9.24 5.76
N ILE A 88 10.71 -8.23 5.37
CA ILE A 88 11.18 -7.19 6.29
C ILE A 88 10.00 -6.36 6.80
N MET A 89 9.13 -5.90 5.90
CA MET A 89 7.94 -5.14 6.28
C MET A 89 7.04 -5.96 7.21
N TRP A 90 6.81 -7.24 6.90
CA TRP A 90 6.03 -8.14 7.75
C TRP A 90 6.62 -8.27 9.16
N ASN A 91 7.92 -8.50 9.26
CA ASN A 91 8.62 -8.63 10.54
C ASN A 91 8.58 -7.34 11.35
N HIS A 92 8.51 -6.18 10.68
CA HIS A 92 8.48 -4.86 11.31
C HIS A 92 7.07 -4.39 11.68
N VAL A 93 6.01 -5.13 11.34
CA VAL A 93 4.62 -4.70 11.59
C VAL A 93 4.37 -4.40 13.07
N PRO A 94 4.73 -5.25 14.04
CA PRO A 94 4.43 -4.97 15.45
C PRO A 94 5.05 -3.65 15.94
N GLU A 95 6.30 -3.38 15.57
CA GLU A 95 6.97 -2.13 15.92
C GLU A 95 6.36 -0.93 15.19
N MET A 96 5.99 -1.07 13.91
CA MET A 96 5.27 -0.03 13.18
C MET A 96 3.92 0.28 13.85
N VAL A 97 3.11 -0.74 14.15
CA VAL A 97 1.81 -0.56 14.82
C VAL A 97 1.97 0.20 16.13
N LYS A 98 2.96 -0.19 16.95
CA LYS A 98 3.28 0.50 18.20
C LYS A 98 3.67 1.96 17.96
N ALA A 99 4.63 2.22 17.06
CA ALA A 99 5.14 3.55 16.79
C ALA A 99 4.06 4.49 16.22
N PHE A 100 3.23 4.01 15.28
CA PHE A 100 2.11 4.79 14.75
C PHE A 100 1.08 5.09 15.83
N THR A 101 0.77 4.14 16.71
CA THR A 101 -0.17 4.33 17.82
C THR A 101 0.36 5.36 18.82
N GLU A 102 1.63 5.25 19.23
CA GLU A 102 2.28 6.20 20.15
C GLU A 102 2.37 7.62 19.56
N ALA A 103 2.65 7.71 18.26
CA ALA A 103 2.67 8.97 17.51
C ALA A 103 1.25 9.52 17.20
N LYS A 104 0.19 8.81 17.58
CA LYS A 104 -1.22 9.14 17.26
C LYS A 104 -1.45 9.35 15.76
N LYS A 105 -0.79 8.53 14.94
CA LYS A 105 -0.91 8.50 13.48
C LYS A 105 -1.79 7.34 13.05
N GLY A 106 -2.49 7.51 11.93
CA GLY A 106 -3.25 6.42 11.33
C GLY A 106 -2.31 5.36 10.77
N ILE A 107 -2.53 4.09 11.13
CA ILE A 107 -1.78 2.96 10.57
C ILE A 107 -2.07 2.86 9.07
N PRO A 108 -1.05 2.80 8.20
CA PRO A 108 -1.25 2.82 6.77
C PRO A 108 -1.95 1.53 6.30
N LYS A 109 -2.86 1.71 5.34
CA LYS A 109 -3.43 0.63 4.53
C LYS A 109 -2.94 0.80 3.10
N PHE A 110 -2.66 -0.32 2.46
CA PHE A 110 -2.26 -0.42 1.06
C PHE A 110 -3.39 -1.00 0.22
N GLU A 111 -3.75 -0.29 -0.83
CA GLU A 111 -4.74 -0.69 -1.81
C GLU A 111 -4.09 -0.86 -3.18
N ASN A 112 -4.65 -1.75 -4.01
CA ASN A 112 -4.25 -1.93 -5.40
C ASN A 112 -2.71 -2.04 -5.57
N ASP A 113 -2.12 -1.06 -6.28
CA ASP A 113 -0.71 -1.01 -6.66
C ASP A 113 0.10 -0.03 -5.81
N GLU A 114 -0.47 0.51 -4.73
CA GLU A 114 0.19 1.51 -3.89
C GLU A 114 1.56 1.03 -3.38
N LEU A 115 1.63 -0.23 -2.90
CA LEU A 115 2.89 -0.81 -2.44
C LEU A 115 3.91 -1.01 -3.57
N ILE A 116 3.44 -1.26 -4.80
CA ILE A 116 4.30 -1.36 -5.99
C ILE A 116 4.90 0.00 -6.29
N TYR A 117 4.10 1.07 -6.26
CA TYR A 117 4.58 2.42 -6.55
C TYR A 117 5.58 2.90 -5.50
N ILE A 118 5.31 2.65 -4.21
CA ILE A 118 6.27 2.91 -3.13
C ILE A 118 7.56 2.11 -3.35
N PHE A 119 7.45 0.83 -3.68
CA PHE A 119 8.61 -0.01 -3.97
C PHE A 119 9.42 0.54 -5.15
N GLU A 120 8.76 0.92 -6.25
CA GLU A 120 9.43 1.49 -7.42
C GLU A 120 10.12 2.83 -7.09
N SER A 121 9.48 3.70 -6.30
CA SER A 121 10.04 5.02 -5.97
C SER A 121 11.30 4.93 -5.11
N LEU A 122 11.32 3.99 -4.15
CA LEU A 122 12.48 3.73 -3.31
C LEU A 122 13.62 3.04 -4.10
N ASN A 123 13.31 2.29 -5.15
CA ASN A 123 14.29 1.56 -5.96
C ASN A 123 14.69 2.28 -7.27
N THR A 124 14.48 3.59 -7.36
CA THR A 124 14.85 4.41 -8.53
C THR A 124 16.36 4.48 -8.81
N ALA A 125 17.20 4.24 -7.79
CA ALA A 125 18.61 4.64 -7.80
C ALA A 125 19.62 3.61 -8.35
N SER A 126 19.24 2.41 -8.81
CA SER A 126 20.27 1.56 -9.43
C SER A 126 19.81 0.57 -10.49
N GLU A 127 20.52 0.64 -11.62
CA GLU A 127 20.56 -0.39 -12.66
C GLU A 127 21.35 -1.64 -12.21
N LYS A 128 21.94 -1.60 -11.01
CA LYS A 128 22.92 -2.55 -10.49
C LYS A 128 22.45 -3.29 -9.23
N HIS A 129 21.14 -3.34 -8.98
CA HIS A 129 20.64 -4.11 -7.85
C HIS A 129 20.85 -5.59 -8.09
N ALA A 130 21.39 -6.29 -7.08
CA ALA A 130 21.33 -7.73 -7.06
C ALA A 130 19.86 -8.14 -7.08
N GLN A 131 19.39 -8.67 -8.21
CA GLN A 131 18.05 -9.23 -8.33
C GLN A 131 18.04 -10.54 -7.53
N ILE A 132 17.89 -10.44 -6.22
CA ILE A 132 17.80 -11.61 -5.35
C ILE A 132 16.45 -12.27 -5.64
N LYS A 133 16.52 -13.34 -6.43
CA LYS A 133 15.38 -14.16 -6.80
C LYS A 133 15.20 -15.27 -5.79
N PHE A 134 13.98 -15.43 -5.32
CA PHE A 134 13.57 -16.54 -4.47
C PHE A 134 12.67 -17.46 -5.28
N THR A 135 12.97 -18.75 -5.26
CA THR A 135 12.11 -19.77 -5.88
C THR A 135 11.16 -20.32 -4.82
N GLY A 136 9.86 -20.12 -5.06
CA GLY A 136 8.80 -20.66 -4.22
C GLY A 136 8.67 -22.18 -4.33
N ASN A 137 8.14 -22.82 -3.30
CA ASN A 137 7.81 -24.24 -3.27
C ASN A 137 6.52 -24.42 -2.47
N ALA A 138 5.45 -24.84 -3.15
CA ALA A 138 4.12 -24.93 -2.55
C ALA A 138 4.06 -25.91 -1.36
N SER A 139 4.77 -27.04 -1.43
CA SER A 139 4.79 -28.01 -0.33
C SER A 139 5.46 -27.43 0.92
N ARG A 140 6.58 -26.71 0.76
CA ARG A 140 7.22 -25.99 1.87
C ARG A 140 6.34 -24.86 2.39
N GLY A 141 5.64 -24.15 1.51
CA GLY A 141 4.68 -23.11 1.92
C GLY A 141 3.52 -23.68 2.73
N SER A 142 2.99 -24.84 2.34
CA SER A 142 1.94 -25.54 3.10
C SER A 142 2.43 -25.96 4.49
N PHE A 143 3.67 -26.43 4.59
CA PHE A 143 4.30 -26.74 5.88
C PHE A 143 4.43 -25.47 6.72
N LEU A 144 5.00 -24.39 6.18
CA LEU A 144 5.16 -23.11 6.87
C LEU A 144 3.83 -22.52 7.35
N PHE A 145 2.77 -22.58 6.53
CA PHE A 145 1.43 -22.12 6.91
C PHE A 145 0.90 -22.82 8.18
N SER A 146 1.26 -24.09 8.39
CA SER A 146 0.91 -24.83 9.60
C SER A 146 1.90 -24.59 10.73
N TYR A 147 3.20 -24.66 10.43
CA TYR A 147 4.29 -24.56 11.40
C TYR A 147 4.36 -23.20 12.09
N LEU A 148 4.13 -22.11 11.34
CA LEU A 148 4.10 -20.74 11.86
C LEU A 148 2.77 -20.39 12.53
N GLY A 149 1.85 -21.35 12.66
CA GLY A 149 0.57 -21.14 13.35
C GLY A 149 -0.49 -20.41 12.53
N CYS A 150 -0.23 -20.04 11.26
CA CYS A 150 -1.21 -19.32 10.44
C CYS A 150 -2.53 -20.11 10.30
N LYS A 151 -2.45 -21.45 10.19
CA LYS A 151 -3.60 -22.36 10.12
C LYS A 151 -4.49 -22.36 11.38
N VAL A 152 -3.98 -21.92 12.53
CA VAL A 152 -4.76 -21.82 13.78
C VAL A 152 -5.90 -20.81 13.64
N CYS A 153 -5.64 -19.70 12.96
CA CYS A 153 -6.63 -18.64 12.76
C CYS A 153 -7.29 -18.70 11.39
N HIS A 154 -6.53 -19.05 10.35
CA HIS A 154 -6.99 -19.00 8.97
C HIS A 154 -7.35 -20.37 8.41
N SER A 155 -8.37 -20.41 7.55
CA SER A 155 -8.72 -21.61 6.79
C SER A 155 -8.28 -21.57 5.33
N ILE A 156 -7.96 -22.73 4.77
CA ILE A 156 -7.81 -22.95 3.32
C ILE A 156 -8.72 -24.12 2.94
N ASN A 157 -9.55 -23.89 1.93
CA ASN A 157 -10.52 -24.85 1.38
C ASN A 157 -11.44 -25.47 2.46
N GLY A 158 -11.80 -24.67 3.46
CA GLY A 158 -12.66 -25.07 4.57
C GLY A 158 -11.92 -25.63 5.79
N GLU A 159 -10.63 -25.94 5.67
CA GLU A 159 -9.81 -26.53 6.73
C GLU A 159 -8.94 -25.48 7.44
N GLY A 160 -8.89 -25.53 8.77
CA GLY A 160 -8.14 -24.59 9.63
C GLY A 160 -9.07 -23.76 10.52
N GLY A 161 -8.54 -22.68 11.06
CA GLY A 161 -9.27 -21.76 11.94
C GLY A 161 -10.35 -20.94 11.27
N ARG A 162 -11.19 -20.29 12.09
CA ARG A 162 -12.22 -19.33 11.64
C ARG A 162 -12.13 -17.97 12.34
N VAL A 163 -11.01 -17.70 13.01
CA VAL A 163 -10.74 -16.39 13.64
C VAL A 163 -10.39 -15.36 12.58
N GLY A 164 -9.50 -15.74 11.65
CA GLY A 164 -9.13 -14.94 10.48
C GLY A 164 -9.97 -15.32 9.25
N PRO A 165 -9.98 -14.46 8.21
CA PRO A 165 -10.65 -14.76 6.96
C PRO A 165 -10.05 -16.01 6.29
N SER A 166 -10.87 -16.69 5.49
CA SER A 166 -10.39 -17.76 4.63
C SER A 166 -9.36 -17.22 3.64
N LEU A 167 -8.23 -17.92 3.50
CA LEU A 167 -7.19 -17.58 2.53
C LEU A 167 -7.37 -18.35 1.21
N SER A 168 -8.47 -19.09 1.06
CA SER A 168 -8.85 -19.69 -0.23
C SER A 168 -8.98 -18.62 -1.31
N GLY A 169 -8.00 -18.59 -2.21
CA GLY A 169 -8.01 -17.63 -3.31
C GLY A 169 -7.33 -16.30 -3.02
N ILE A 170 -6.58 -16.15 -1.92
CA ILE A 170 -5.87 -14.89 -1.62
C ILE A 170 -4.90 -14.47 -2.74
N ALA A 171 -4.39 -15.43 -3.52
CA ALA A 171 -3.52 -15.16 -4.66
C ALA A 171 -4.27 -15.02 -6.00
N LYS A 172 -5.62 -15.06 -6.03
CA LYS A 172 -6.42 -14.96 -7.28
C LYS A 172 -6.17 -13.68 -8.08
N ASN A 173 -5.94 -12.57 -7.38
CA ASN A 173 -5.69 -11.27 -7.99
C ASN A 173 -4.18 -10.91 -8.00
N GLY A 174 -3.31 -11.87 -7.65
CA GLY A 174 -1.95 -11.60 -7.19
C GLY A 174 -0.92 -12.46 -7.87
N GLY A 175 -0.76 -12.33 -9.19
CA GLY A 175 0.41 -12.89 -9.90
C GLY A 175 1.75 -12.32 -9.41
N ASP A 176 1.71 -11.27 -8.60
CA ASP A 176 2.85 -10.52 -8.07
C ASP A 176 2.91 -10.60 -6.53
N VAL A 177 4.10 -10.87 -6.01
CA VAL A 177 4.43 -10.87 -4.57
C VAL A 177 4.09 -9.54 -3.91
N LEU A 178 4.27 -8.39 -4.58
CA LEU A 178 3.95 -7.09 -3.99
C LEU A 178 2.45 -6.89 -3.79
N ARG A 179 1.61 -7.39 -4.70
CA ARG A 179 0.15 -7.36 -4.51
C ARG A 179 -0.28 -8.26 -3.35
N PHE A 180 0.36 -9.42 -3.20
CA PHE A 180 0.17 -10.28 -2.03
C PHE A 180 0.61 -9.58 -0.74
N ALA A 181 1.78 -8.94 -0.75
CA ALA A 181 2.29 -8.17 0.38
C ALA A 181 1.37 -7.00 0.74
N SER A 182 0.79 -6.28 -0.24
CA SER A 182 -0.21 -5.23 0.02
C SER A 182 -1.38 -5.76 0.84
N GLN A 183 -1.98 -6.88 0.42
CA GLN A 183 -3.11 -7.48 1.14
C GLN A 183 -2.70 -7.93 2.54
N LEU A 184 -1.54 -8.57 2.65
CA LEU A 184 -1.00 -9.06 3.91
C LEU A 184 -0.73 -7.91 4.89
N LEU A 185 0.04 -6.89 4.47
CA LEU A 185 0.43 -5.75 5.29
C LEU A 185 -0.75 -4.85 5.66
N SER A 186 -1.75 -4.71 4.79
CA SER A 186 -3.00 -4.02 5.11
C SER A 186 -3.83 -4.74 6.18
N HIS A 187 -3.69 -6.06 6.29
CA HIS A 187 -4.38 -6.87 7.29
C HIS A 187 -3.56 -7.09 8.57
N ALA A 188 -2.24 -7.02 8.47
CA ALA A 188 -1.30 -7.34 9.54
C ALA A 188 -1.54 -6.60 10.88
N PRO A 189 -1.94 -5.32 10.92
CA PRO A 189 -2.27 -4.64 12.18
C PRO A 189 -3.40 -5.32 12.97
N TYR A 190 -4.43 -5.81 12.27
CA TYR A 190 -5.51 -6.57 12.90
C TYR A 190 -5.03 -7.93 13.41
N MET A 191 -4.03 -8.51 12.75
CA MET A 191 -3.40 -9.75 13.19
C MET A 191 -2.58 -9.54 14.46
N CYS A 192 -1.94 -8.37 14.66
CA CYS A 192 -1.20 -8.08 15.89
C CYS A 192 -2.10 -8.24 17.12
N ASP A 193 -3.25 -7.57 17.12
CA ASP A 193 -4.22 -7.65 18.22
C ASP A 193 -4.69 -9.10 18.45
N LYS A 194 -4.98 -9.84 17.38
CA LYS A 194 -5.47 -11.22 17.49
C LYS A 194 -4.40 -12.19 17.95
N ILE A 195 -3.16 -12.05 17.47
CA ILE A 195 -2.03 -12.88 17.89
C ILE A 195 -1.76 -12.67 19.38
N GLU A 196 -1.75 -11.43 19.84
CA GLU A 196 -1.61 -11.09 21.26
C GLU A 196 -2.76 -11.69 22.09
N MET A 197 -4.02 -11.52 21.67
CA MET A 197 -5.18 -12.11 22.34
C MET A 197 -5.16 -13.65 22.39
N GLN A 198 -4.45 -14.32 21.49
CA GLN A 198 -4.29 -15.77 21.47
C GLN A 198 -3.04 -16.24 22.24
N ASN A 199 -2.30 -15.35 22.90
CA ASN A 199 -1.02 -15.62 23.55
C ASN A 199 0.00 -16.27 22.58
N MET A 200 -0.04 -15.87 21.31
CA MET A 200 0.87 -16.34 20.28
C MET A 200 1.97 -15.31 20.05
N TYR A 201 3.09 -15.77 19.49
CA TYR A 201 4.16 -14.88 19.03
C TYR A 201 3.93 -14.47 17.58
N TRP A 202 4.32 -13.24 17.23
CA TRP A 202 4.35 -12.80 15.84
C TRP A 202 5.32 -13.69 15.04
N PRO A 203 4.88 -14.33 13.95
CA PRO A 203 5.75 -15.23 13.20
C PRO A 203 6.76 -14.42 12.38
N MET A 204 8.04 -14.64 12.65
CA MET A 204 9.12 -14.02 11.86
C MET A 204 9.33 -14.78 10.56
N LEU A 205 9.49 -14.04 9.46
CA LEU A 205 9.62 -14.58 8.11
C LEU A 205 10.92 -14.14 7.45
N GLN A 206 11.57 -15.08 6.76
CA GLN A 206 12.68 -14.84 5.85
C GLN A 206 12.19 -14.72 4.41
N GLY A 207 13.02 -14.20 3.50
CA GLY A 207 12.65 -14.04 2.09
C GLY A 207 12.23 -15.37 1.43
N ASN A 208 13.00 -16.44 1.61
CA ASN A 208 12.64 -17.76 1.07
C ASN A 208 11.30 -18.28 1.62
N GLU A 209 10.96 -17.98 2.88
CA GLU A 209 9.71 -18.39 3.51
C GLU A 209 8.51 -17.64 2.92
N ILE A 210 8.62 -16.33 2.68
CA ILE A 210 7.61 -15.57 1.92
C ILE A 210 7.40 -16.16 0.52
N ALA A 211 8.47 -16.48 -0.20
CA ALA A 211 8.35 -17.08 -1.52
C ALA A 211 7.65 -18.46 -1.50
N HIS A 212 7.93 -19.28 -0.48
CA HIS A 212 7.25 -20.55 -0.28
C HIS A 212 5.76 -20.38 0.05
N LEU A 213 5.42 -19.48 0.98
CA LEU A 213 4.03 -19.15 1.35
C LEU A 213 3.24 -18.63 0.15
N PHE A 214 3.82 -17.69 -0.60
CA PHE A 214 3.19 -17.13 -1.80
C PHE A 214 2.91 -18.20 -2.85
N GLU A 215 3.88 -19.09 -3.12
CA GLU A 215 3.70 -20.19 -4.07
C GLU A 215 2.62 -21.19 -3.61
N TYR A 216 2.55 -21.48 -2.31
CA TYR A 216 1.47 -22.28 -1.75
C TYR A 216 0.10 -21.61 -1.96
N PHE A 217 -0.03 -20.33 -1.64
CA PHE A 217 -1.29 -19.59 -1.81
C PHE A 217 -1.72 -19.49 -3.28
N LYS A 218 -0.78 -19.35 -4.21
CA LYS A 218 -1.06 -19.49 -5.65
C LYS A 218 -1.63 -20.86 -5.99
N SER A 219 -0.97 -21.93 -5.54
CA SER A 219 -1.39 -23.31 -5.84
C SER A 219 -2.82 -23.61 -5.37
N VAL A 220 -3.20 -23.15 -4.18
CA VAL A 220 -4.55 -23.38 -3.65
C VAL A 220 -5.59 -22.46 -4.27
N SER A 221 -5.18 -21.27 -4.76
CA SER A 221 -6.07 -20.35 -5.49
C SER A 221 -6.52 -20.92 -6.84
N ASN A 222 -5.60 -21.54 -7.58
CA ASN A 222 -5.88 -22.22 -8.85
C ASN A 222 -6.82 -23.44 -8.65
N SER A 223 -6.66 -24.15 -7.53
CA SER A 223 -7.52 -25.31 -7.21
C SER A 223 -8.99 -24.93 -6.97
N VAL A 224 -9.26 -23.70 -6.49
CA VAL A 224 -10.63 -23.19 -6.29
C VAL A 224 -11.30 -22.89 -7.62
N GLU A 225 -10.54 -22.44 -8.62
CA GLU A 225 -11.05 -22.15 -9.97
C GLU A 225 -11.53 -23.42 -10.66
N LEU A 226 -10.73 -24.49 -10.64
CA LEU A 226 -11.08 -25.80 -11.20
C LEU A 226 -12.31 -26.45 -10.54
N ARG A 227 -12.62 -26.09 -9.29
CA ARG A 227 -13.82 -26.57 -8.58
C ARG A 227 -15.07 -25.73 -8.87
N ARG A 228 -14.91 -24.47 -9.32
CA ARG A 228 -16.03 -23.58 -9.68
C ARG A 228 -16.45 -23.69 -11.15
N SER A 229 -15.57 -24.23 -12.01
CA SER A 229 -15.85 -24.46 -13.43
C SER A 229 -16.43 -25.84 -13.76
N ARG A 230 -16.71 -26.65 -12.72
CA ARG A 230 -17.43 -27.93 -12.80
C ARG A 230 -18.78 -27.78 -12.14
#